data_AF-A0A5E4KHV2-F1
#
_entry.id   AF-A0A5E4KHV2-F1
#
_cell.length_a   1.000
_cell.length_b   1.000
_cell.length_c   1.000
_cell.angle_alpha   90.00
_cell.angle_beta   90.00
_cell.angle_gamma   90.00
#
_symmetry.space_group_name_H-M   'P 1'
#
loop_
_entity.id
_entity.type
_entity.pdbx_description
1 polymer ?
#
loop_
_entity_poly.entity_id
_entity_poly.type
_entity_poly.pdbx_seq_one_letter_code
_entity_poly.pdbx_strand_id
1 'polypeptide(L)'
;MGLNFFDIVIWWLVLEIIGFAALPIASHICVNLKDKGYSLSKPLGLLLLTYISWLLSVFWFRYTYFSVLFSAVVIAACSVIVFWKKKPLIAEKNYIIKFEILFFLAFVIFALIRAYSPDIYWTGGEKFMDMTFINSLLRTVQFPPSDPWMSGTIVQYYYFGYLMVADLIKITGVFSSIAFNLATASFFALSLTTAFGIGYALTERIRYGIITAFFVTIAGNLVGFFQLMDTLLKGDVVNGILSFNYWLSSRVIPDTINEFPYFSFLQGDVHPHMISITFQLLVVLLLVSIFKSRTPGIFSIAILGLSIGFLYPLNTWDYPVYLILAISVMIIGFFMKNRSWSASKKEILKPVSAAGAVALISFILYLPYHLSYKLERTISLVPSGRTSVIFYFAVY
;
A
#
# COMPACT_ATOMS: atom_id res chain seq x y z
N MET A 1 22.09 19.82 -3.44
CA MET A 1 22.02 19.32 -2.04
C MET A 1 21.78 17.82 -2.13
N GLY A 2 22.82 17.02 -1.94
CA GLY A 2 22.72 15.56 -2.02
C GLY A 2 22.04 14.96 -0.79
N LEU A 3 21.53 13.73 -0.91
CA LEU A 3 21.03 12.92 0.21
C LEU A 3 22.09 12.86 1.32
N ASN A 4 21.79 13.41 2.50
CA ASN A 4 22.64 13.22 3.67
C ASN A 4 22.45 11.78 4.17
N PHE A 5 23.55 11.06 4.39
CA PHE A 5 23.52 9.70 4.94
C PHE A 5 22.72 9.62 6.24
N PHE A 6 22.77 10.65 7.08
CA PHE A 6 22.00 10.75 8.31
C PHE A 6 20.48 10.73 8.07
N ASP A 7 19.99 11.44 7.05
CA ASP A 7 18.57 11.49 6.71
C ASP A 7 18.06 10.12 6.26
N ILE A 8 18.87 9.40 5.47
CA ILE A 8 18.57 8.03 5.02
C ILE A 8 18.44 7.10 6.23
N VAL A 9 19.40 7.15 7.15
CA VAL A 9 19.44 6.27 8.32
C VAL A 9 18.28 6.54 9.28
N ILE A 10 17.99 7.81 9.59
CA ILE A 10 16.86 8.16 10.45
C ILE A 10 15.54 7.73 9.82
N TRP A 11 15.36 7.99 8.53
CA TRP A 11 14.14 7.61 7.81
C TRP A 11 13.93 6.09 7.85
N TRP A 12 14.96 5.32 7.52
CA TRP A 12 14.91 3.86 7.58
C TRP A 12 14.64 3.36 9.01
N LEU A 13 15.32 3.92 10.01
CA LEU A 13 15.13 3.52 11.41
C LEU A 13 13.69 3.78 11.90
N VAL A 14 13.09 4.90 11.50
CA VAL A 14 11.69 5.21 11.84
C VAL A 14 10.73 4.19 11.21
N LEU A 15 10.97 3.77 9.95
CA LEU A 15 10.18 2.71 9.33
C LEU A 15 10.32 1.37 10.07
N GLU A 16 11.53 1.02 10.52
CA GLU A 16 11.76 -0.16 11.35
C GLU A 16 10.98 -0.07 12.66
N ILE A 17 11.10 1.04 13.39
CA ILE A 17 10.42 1.26 14.68
C ILE A 17 8.89 1.13 14.50
N ILE A 18 8.33 1.74 13.45
CA ILE A 18 6.90 1.65 13.14
C ILE A 18 6.49 0.19 12.87
N GLY A 19 7.28 -0.55 12.10
CA GLY A 19 7.04 -1.97 11.84
C GLY A 19 7.09 -2.83 13.10
N PHE A 20 8.12 -2.67 13.92
CA PHE A 20 8.24 -3.40 15.19
C PHE A 20 7.13 -3.04 16.17
N ALA A 21 6.72 -1.76 16.23
CA ALA A 21 5.61 -1.33 17.06
C ALA A 21 4.29 -1.99 16.64
N ALA A 22 4.07 -2.29 15.35
CA ALA A 22 2.87 -2.98 14.87
C ALA A 22 2.99 -4.52 14.83
N LEU A 23 4.19 -5.07 15.04
CA LEU A 23 4.46 -6.51 14.88
C LEU A 23 3.57 -7.40 15.77
N PRO A 24 3.36 -7.14 17.08
CA PRO A 24 2.49 -7.99 17.90
C PRO A 24 1.05 -8.06 17.39
N ILE A 25 0.53 -6.96 16.85
CA ILE A 25 -0.81 -6.90 16.24
C ILE A 25 -0.82 -7.74 14.95
N ALA A 26 0.15 -7.54 14.06
CA ALA A 26 0.28 -8.28 12.81
C ALA A 26 0.42 -9.80 13.07
N SER A 27 1.26 -10.20 14.03
CA SER A 27 1.48 -11.59 14.39
C SER A 27 0.28 -12.26 15.05
N HIS A 28 -0.55 -11.52 15.78
CA HIS A 28 -1.81 -12.07 16.28
C HIS A 28 -2.79 -12.39 15.14
N ILE A 29 -2.91 -11.50 14.15
CA ILE A 29 -3.87 -11.61 13.04
C ILE A 29 -3.43 -12.66 12.01
N CYS A 30 -2.13 -12.78 11.80
CA CYS A 30 -1.52 -13.67 10.81
C CYS A 30 -0.82 -14.88 11.46
N VAL A 31 -1.27 -15.30 12.64
CA VAL A 31 -0.67 -16.41 13.41
C VAL A 31 -0.66 -17.74 12.63
N ASN A 32 -1.59 -17.91 11.70
CA ASN A 32 -1.75 -19.06 10.81
C ASN A 32 -0.82 -19.03 9.59
N LEU A 33 -0.16 -17.91 9.32
CA LEU A 33 0.87 -17.82 8.29
C LEU A 33 2.22 -18.29 8.85
N LYS A 34 3.13 -18.66 7.96
CA LYS A 34 4.47 -19.15 8.34
C LYS A 34 5.40 -18.02 8.76
N ASP A 35 5.24 -16.85 8.18
CA ASP A 35 5.96 -15.62 8.54
C ASP A 35 5.37 -14.90 9.76
N LYS A 36 4.29 -15.44 10.36
CA LYS A 36 3.61 -14.86 11.53
C LYS A 36 3.32 -13.36 11.36
N GLY A 37 2.93 -12.93 10.14
CA GLY A 37 2.60 -11.53 9.87
C GLY A 37 3.78 -10.56 9.87
N TYR A 38 5.02 -11.05 9.89
CA TYR A 38 6.21 -10.19 9.87
C TYR A 38 6.23 -9.30 8.61
N SER A 39 5.89 -9.87 7.44
CA SER A 39 5.82 -9.14 6.17
C SER A 39 4.76 -8.03 6.15
N LEU A 40 3.75 -8.15 7.00
CA LEU A 40 2.64 -7.21 7.11
C LEU A 40 2.91 -6.08 8.12
N SER A 41 3.89 -6.27 9.02
CA SER A 41 4.10 -5.41 10.17
C SER A 41 4.41 -3.95 9.80
N LYS A 42 5.35 -3.72 8.87
CA LYS A 42 5.75 -2.37 8.42
C LYS A 42 4.62 -1.63 7.69
N PRO A 43 3.95 -2.20 6.65
CA PRO A 43 2.79 -1.55 6.04
C PRO A 43 1.64 -1.30 7.02
N LEU A 44 1.34 -2.25 7.91
CA LEU A 44 0.28 -2.08 8.91
C LEU A 44 0.62 -0.96 9.90
N GLY A 45 1.88 -0.88 10.33
CA GLY A 45 2.32 0.20 11.22
C GLY A 45 2.15 1.57 10.60
N LEU A 46 2.50 1.75 9.32
CA LEU A 46 2.30 3.02 8.60
C LEU A 46 0.81 3.36 8.46
N LEU A 47 -0.02 2.36 8.14
CA LEU A 47 -1.46 2.52 8.06
C LEU A 47 -2.02 3.01 9.40
N LEU A 48 -1.67 2.32 10.49
CA LEU A 48 -2.15 2.66 11.83
C LEU A 48 -1.66 4.02 12.27
N LEU A 49 -0.39 4.36 12.02
CA LEU A 49 0.19 5.66 12.38
C LEU A 49 -0.60 6.79 11.75
N THR A 50 -0.83 6.67 10.44
CA THR A 50 -1.53 7.68 9.63
C THR A 50 -3.00 7.78 9.99
N TYR A 51 -3.66 6.63 10.15
CA TYR A 51 -5.07 6.62 10.50
C TYR A 51 -5.30 7.23 11.89
N ILE A 52 -4.48 6.88 12.88
CA ILE A 52 -4.62 7.40 14.24
C ILE A 52 -4.24 8.89 14.28
N SER A 53 -3.16 9.32 13.60
CA SER A 53 -2.75 10.74 13.55
C SER A 53 -3.84 11.61 12.94
N TRP A 54 -4.44 11.13 11.84
CA TRP A 54 -5.57 11.75 11.17
C TRP A 54 -6.79 11.82 12.09
N LEU A 55 -7.22 10.68 12.65
CA LEU A 55 -8.43 10.60 13.47
C LEU A 55 -8.33 11.50 14.72
N LEU A 56 -7.17 11.48 15.37
CA LEU A 56 -6.87 12.36 16.50
C LEU A 56 -6.97 13.83 16.11
N SER A 57 -6.46 14.16 14.93
CA SER A 57 -6.44 15.54 14.42
C SER A 57 -7.79 16.01 13.89
N VAL A 58 -8.68 15.09 13.53
CA VAL A 58 -10.06 15.41 13.13
C VAL A 58 -10.90 15.82 14.35
N PHE A 59 -10.72 15.15 15.49
CA PHE A 59 -11.66 15.26 16.62
C PHE A 59 -11.13 15.99 17.86
N TRP A 60 -9.84 15.83 18.21
CA TRP A 60 -9.35 16.22 19.53
C TRP A 60 -8.14 17.14 19.52
N PHE A 61 -7.21 16.94 18.59
CA PHE A 61 -5.90 17.58 18.62
C PHE A 61 -5.59 18.35 17.34
N ARG A 62 -4.59 19.22 17.41
CA ARG A 62 -4.01 19.85 16.22
C ARG A 62 -2.99 18.91 15.58
N TYR A 63 -2.96 18.87 14.25
CA TYR A 63 -2.04 18.06 13.48
C TYR A 63 -0.60 18.59 13.58
N THR A 64 0.20 17.95 14.44
CA THR A 64 1.55 18.39 14.83
C THR A 64 2.47 17.20 15.04
N TYR A 65 3.77 17.43 15.25
CA TYR A 65 4.70 16.37 15.66
C TYR A 65 4.17 15.54 16.83
N PHE A 66 3.58 16.19 17.84
CA PHE A 66 3.06 15.53 19.03
C PHE A 66 1.87 14.61 18.74
N SER A 67 0.99 14.96 17.81
CA SER A 67 -0.12 14.07 17.44
C SER A 67 0.39 12.81 16.75
N VAL A 68 1.38 12.91 15.87
CA VAL A 68 1.99 11.74 15.19
C VAL A 68 2.77 10.87 16.19
N LEU A 69 3.55 11.48 17.08
CA LEU A 69 4.27 10.76 18.14
C LEU A 69 3.30 10.05 19.08
N PHE A 70 2.21 10.70 19.49
CA PHE A 70 1.20 10.09 20.34
C PHE A 70 0.52 8.90 19.64
N SER A 71 0.26 8.99 18.32
CA SER A 71 -0.20 7.83 17.54
C SER A 71 0.77 6.65 17.61
N ALA A 72 2.08 6.89 17.50
CA ALA A 72 3.09 5.83 17.65
C ALA A 72 3.06 5.19 19.06
N VAL A 73 2.88 6.00 20.11
CA VAL A 73 2.73 5.52 21.49
C VAL A 73 1.46 4.68 21.66
N VAL A 74 0.33 5.10 21.08
CA VAL A 74 -0.92 4.33 21.11
C VAL A 74 -0.75 2.97 20.44
N ILE A 75 -0.07 2.92 19.29
CA ILE A 75 0.24 1.66 18.60
C ILE A 75 1.10 0.76 19.49
N ALA A 76 2.17 1.29 20.06
CA ALA A 76 3.05 0.53 20.96
C ALA A 76 2.29 0.00 22.19
N ALA A 77 1.44 0.82 22.83
CA ALA A 77 0.63 0.42 23.97
C ALA A 77 -0.36 -0.70 23.61
N CYS A 78 -1.08 -0.57 22.49
CA CYS A 78 -1.96 -1.62 21.96
C CYS A 78 -1.19 -2.91 21.69
N SER A 79 0.00 -2.81 21.10
CA SER A 79 0.87 -3.96 20.83
C SER A 79 1.39 -4.65 22.09
N VAL A 80 1.73 -3.90 23.15
CA VAL A 80 2.09 -4.48 24.45
C VAL A 80 0.91 -5.22 25.06
N ILE A 81 -0.30 -4.65 25.01
CA ILE A 81 -1.52 -5.31 25.51
C ILE A 81 -1.78 -6.61 24.73
N VAL A 82 -1.66 -6.59 23.40
CA VAL A 82 -1.81 -7.79 22.57
C VAL A 82 -0.72 -8.81 22.90
N PHE A 83 0.52 -8.37 23.05
CA PHE A 83 1.63 -9.25 23.40
C PHE A 83 1.40 -9.97 24.74
N TRP A 84 0.97 -9.25 25.78
CA TRP A 84 0.73 -9.82 27.10
C TRP A 84 -0.50 -10.74 27.14
N LYS A 85 -1.61 -10.33 26.51
CA LYS A 85 -2.88 -11.08 26.56
C LYS A 85 -2.91 -12.28 25.61
N LYS A 86 -2.26 -12.17 24.44
CA LYS A 86 -2.36 -13.17 23.36
C LYS A 86 -1.08 -13.95 23.15
N LYS A 87 0.07 -13.46 23.64
CA LYS A 87 1.40 -14.08 23.48
C LYS A 87 1.64 -14.53 22.03
N PRO A 88 1.57 -13.60 21.05
CA PRO A 88 1.65 -13.95 19.65
C PRO A 88 2.99 -14.60 19.33
N LEU A 89 2.96 -15.59 18.43
CA LEU A 89 4.15 -16.27 17.95
C LEU A 89 4.93 -15.34 17.04
N ILE A 90 6.26 -15.31 17.20
CA ILE A 90 7.17 -14.55 16.35
C ILE A 90 7.71 -15.51 15.28
N ALA A 91 7.98 -14.97 14.10
CA ALA A 91 8.60 -15.71 13.01
C ALA A 91 9.99 -16.25 13.39
N GLU A 92 10.45 -17.26 12.68
CA GLU A 92 11.80 -17.79 12.88
C GLU A 92 12.87 -16.72 12.60
N LYS A 93 13.91 -16.68 13.43
CA LYS A 93 15.02 -15.71 13.31
C LYS A 93 15.64 -15.67 11.91
N ASN A 94 15.81 -16.85 11.28
CA ASN A 94 16.37 -16.96 9.94
C ASN A 94 15.48 -16.32 8.87
N TYR A 95 14.16 -16.37 9.04
CA TYR A 95 13.23 -15.71 8.13
C TYR A 95 13.31 -14.20 8.31
N ILE A 96 13.27 -13.72 9.56
CA ILE A 96 13.36 -12.30 9.90
C ILE A 96 14.62 -11.67 9.30
N ILE A 97 15.79 -12.29 9.48
CA ILE A 97 17.05 -11.77 8.92
C ILE A 97 16.98 -11.67 7.40
N LYS A 98 16.48 -12.70 6.70
CA LYS A 98 16.36 -12.68 5.24
C LYS A 98 15.39 -11.61 4.76
N PHE A 99 14.28 -11.43 5.48
CA PHE A 99 13.29 -10.40 5.18
C PHE A 99 13.89 -9.00 5.36
N GLU A 100 14.60 -8.75 6.46
CA GLU A 100 15.23 -7.45 6.72
C GLU A 100 16.35 -7.14 5.73
N ILE A 101 17.15 -8.14 5.34
CA ILE A 101 18.14 -7.97 4.27
C ILE A 101 17.43 -7.60 2.96
N LEU A 102 16.33 -8.27 2.62
CA LEU A 102 15.56 -7.97 1.41
C LEU A 102 14.98 -6.56 1.45
N PHE A 103 14.38 -6.15 2.57
CA PHE A 103 13.84 -4.81 2.76
C PHE A 103 14.92 -3.74 2.64
N PHE A 104 16.02 -3.90 3.37
CA PHE A 104 17.15 -2.98 3.38
C PHE A 104 17.77 -2.84 1.99
N LEU A 105 18.04 -3.95 1.30
CA LEU A 105 18.59 -3.92 -0.05
C LEU A 105 17.64 -3.25 -1.04
N ALA A 106 16.34 -3.58 -1.00
CA ALA A 106 15.35 -2.94 -1.87
C ALA A 106 15.28 -1.44 -1.63
N PHE A 107 15.27 -1.00 -0.36
CA PHE A 107 15.27 0.41 0.02
C PHE A 107 16.53 1.14 -0.46
N VAL A 108 17.72 0.60 -0.18
CA VAL A 108 19.00 1.23 -0.57
C VAL A 108 19.16 1.28 -2.08
N ILE A 109 18.87 0.19 -2.80
CA ILE A 109 18.95 0.16 -4.27
C ILE A 109 18.04 1.24 -4.86
N PHE A 110 16.81 1.35 -4.37
CA PHE A 110 15.87 2.33 -4.91
C PHE A 110 16.23 3.77 -4.51
N ALA A 111 16.74 3.98 -3.29
CA ALA A 111 17.26 5.27 -2.86
C ALA A 111 18.45 5.72 -3.74
N LEU A 112 19.33 4.79 -4.12
CA LEU A 112 20.43 5.06 -5.05
C LEU A 112 19.92 5.40 -6.44
N ILE A 113 18.92 4.67 -6.97
CA ILE A 113 18.28 5.02 -8.26
C ILE A 113 17.73 6.44 -8.21
N ARG A 114 17.00 6.80 -7.14
CA ARG A 114 16.48 8.16 -6.97
C ARG A 114 17.58 9.20 -6.79
N ALA A 115 18.74 8.84 -6.21
CA ALA A 115 19.88 9.75 -6.08
C ALA A 115 20.47 10.18 -7.42
N TYR A 116 20.33 9.38 -8.49
CA TYR A 116 20.77 9.76 -9.84
C TYR A 116 19.82 10.76 -10.54
N SER A 117 18.54 10.80 -10.15
CA SER A 117 17.57 11.76 -10.68
C SER A 117 16.65 12.27 -9.56
N PRO A 118 17.20 13.03 -8.59
CA PRO A 118 16.47 13.45 -7.39
C PRO A 118 15.55 14.65 -7.65
N ASP A 119 15.69 15.30 -8.79
CA ASP A 119 15.06 16.58 -9.09
C ASP A 119 13.53 16.47 -9.12
N ILE A 120 12.89 17.44 -8.48
CA ILE A 120 11.44 17.64 -8.46
C ILE A 120 11.18 18.87 -9.32
N TYR A 121 10.83 18.66 -10.59
CA TYR A 121 10.68 19.73 -11.57
C TYR A 121 9.42 19.54 -12.42
N TRP A 122 8.95 20.63 -13.02
CA TRP A 122 7.62 20.74 -13.64
C TRP A 122 7.43 19.89 -14.91
N THR A 123 8.50 19.51 -15.62
CA THR A 123 8.44 18.55 -16.75
C THR A 123 8.58 17.09 -16.31
N GLY A 124 8.76 16.82 -15.01
CA GLY A 124 8.91 15.47 -14.44
C GLY A 124 7.59 14.73 -14.20
N GLY A 125 6.49 15.12 -14.84
CA GLY A 125 5.15 14.59 -14.59
C GLY A 125 4.49 15.22 -13.37
N GLU A 126 3.87 14.40 -12.51
CA GLU A 126 3.04 14.87 -11.39
C GLU A 126 3.82 15.22 -10.11
N LYS A 127 5.15 15.07 -10.13
CA LYS A 127 6.02 15.33 -8.96
C LYS A 127 5.83 16.70 -8.31
N PHE A 128 5.64 17.74 -9.13
CA PHE A 128 5.43 19.10 -8.62
C PHE A 128 4.10 19.22 -7.87
N MET A 129 3.06 18.55 -8.36
CA MET A 129 1.75 18.47 -7.71
C MET A 129 1.84 17.69 -6.39
N ASP A 130 2.45 16.51 -6.41
CA ASP A 130 2.63 15.67 -5.21
C ASP A 130 3.38 16.41 -4.10
N MET A 131 4.50 17.05 -4.47
CA MET A 131 5.30 17.85 -3.55
C MET A 131 4.52 19.03 -2.98
N THR A 132 3.63 19.63 -3.78
CA THR A 132 2.75 20.71 -3.34
C THR A 132 1.74 20.21 -2.31
N PHE A 133 1.12 19.04 -2.52
CA PHE A 133 0.21 18.45 -1.54
C PHE A 133 0.90 18.04 -0.25
N ILE A 134 2.10 17.44 -0.32
CA ILE A 134 2.91 17.11 0.86
C ILE A 134 3.20 18.39 1.67
N ASN A 135 3.66 19.45 1.02
CA ASN A 135 3.95 20.72 1.72
C ASN A 135 2.69 21.39 2.28
N SER A 136 1.53 21.27 1.62
CA SER A 136 0.25 21.75 2.17
C SER A 136 -0.11 21.01 3.46
N LEU A 137 0.02 19.68 3.48
CA LEU A 137 -0.24 18.87 4.66
C LEU A 137 0.74 19.14 5.80
N LEU A 138 2.01 19.42 5.51
CA LEU A 138 2.97 19.80 6.55
C LEU A 138 2.56 21.07 7.30
N ARG A 139 1.92 22.02 6.60
CA ARG A 139 1.40 23.28 7.16
C ARG A 139 -0.01 23.15 7.74
N THR A 140 -0.70 22.05 7.46
CA THR A 140 -2.05 21.80 7.95
C THR A 140 -2.05 21.64 9.46
N VAL A 141 -3.03 22.27 10.12
CA VAL A 141 -3.22 22.21 11.58
C VAL A 141 -4.50 21.44 11.95
N GLN A 142 -5.49 21.42 11.07
CA GLN A 142 -6.79 20.78 11.26
C GLN A 142 -7.24 20.16 9.93
N PHE A 143 -7.97 19.04 9.97
CA PHE A 143 -8.52 18.39 8.77
C PHE A 143 -9.97 18.84 8.50
N PRO A 144 -10.40 18.89 7.22
CA PRO A 144 -9.66 18.60 5.99
C PRO A 144 -8.59 19.67 5.65
N PRO A 145 -7.53 19.32 4.90
CA PRO A 145 -6.45 20.25 4.59
C PRO A 145 -6.89 21.32 3.59
N SER A 146 -6.26 22.49 3.65
CA SER A 146 -6.49 23.58 2.69
C SER A 146 -5.96 23.24 1.30
N ASP A 147 -6.69 23.66 0.27
CA ASP A 147 -6.27 23.49 -1.11
C ASP A 147 -5.07 24.41 -1.42
N PRO A 148 -3.93 23.88 -1.88
CA PRO A 148 -2.77 24.71 -2.19
C PRO A 148 -2.91 25.51 -3.49
N TRP A 149 -3.87 25.17 -4.35
CA TRP A 149 -4.10 25.79 -5.66
C TRP A 149 -5.26 26.79 -5.66
N MET A 150 -6.18 26.68 -4.70
CA MET A 150 -7.34 27.56 -4.59
C MET A 150 -7.49 28.10 -3.16
N SER A 151 -7.22 29.39 -2.99
CA SER A 151 -7.30 30.04 -1.68
C SER A 151 -8.72 30.01 -1.12
N GLY A 152 -8.84 29.67 0.18
CA GLY A 152 -10.13 29.64 0.88
C GLY A 152 -10.93 28.35 0.68
N THR A 153 -10.42 27.38 -0.07
CA THR A 153 -11.06 26.07 -0.24
C THR A 153 -10.28 24.94 0.43
N ILE A 154 -10.89 23.76 0.48
CA ILE A 154 -10.30 22.53 1.00
C ILE A 154 -9.90 21.62 -0.16
N VAL A 155 -8.91 20.75 0.06
CA VAL A 155 -8.48 19.77 -0.94
C VAL A 155 -9.64 18.82 -1.27
N GLN A 156 -10.05 18.79 -2.54
CA GLN A 156 -11.01 17.83 -3.09
C GLN A 156 -10.29 16.74 -3.89
N TYR A 157 -9.26 16.16 -3.28
CA TYR A 157 -8.43 15.10 -3.84
C TYR A 157 -8.04 14.11 -2.74
N TYR A 158 -7.69 12.88 -3.11
CA TYR A 158 -7.22 11.90 -2.15
C TYR A 158 -5.89 12.37 -1.53
N TYR A 159 -5.82 12.42 -0.20
CA TYR A 159 -4.68 13.02 0.50
C TYR A 159 -3.98 12.07 1.48
N PHE A 160 -4.46 10.83 1.66
CA PHE A 160 -3.86 9.92 2.63
C PHE A 160 -2.45 9.46 2.26
N GLY A 161 -2.14 9.33 0.97
CA GLY A 161 -0.79 9.00 0.51
C GLY A 161 0.21 10.11 0.88
N TYR A 162 -0.17 11.36 0.63
CA TYR A 162 0.65 12.52 1.03
C TYR A 162 0.69 12.69 2.55
N LEU A 163 -0.38 12.33 3.27
CA LEU A 163 -0.45 12.39 4.72
C LEU A 163 0.54 11.41 5.36
N MET A 164 0.65 10.19 4.84
CA MET A 164 1.66 9.21 5.25
C MET A 164 3.07 9.79 5.15
N VAL A 165 3.38 10.44 4.03
CA VAL A 165 4.69 11.07 3.83
C VAL A 165 4.89 12.25 4.78
N ALA A 166 3.85 13.05 5.01
CA ALA A 166 3.88 14.16 5.96
C ALA A 166 4.08 13.70 7.42
N ASP A 167 3.47 12.58 7.82
CA ASP A 167 3.65 11.97 9.14
C ASP A 167 5.11 11.53 9.35
N LEU A 168 5.68 10.85 8.35
CA LEU A 168 7.09 10.45 8.35
C LEU A 168 8.03 11.66 8.40
N ILE A 169 7.75 12.71 7.62
CA ILE A 169 8.51 13.97 7.68
C ILE A 169 8.42 14.61 9.07
N LYS A 170 7.22 14.69 9.67
CA LYS A 170 7.05 15.30 10.99
C LYS A 170 7.85 14.54 12.06
N ILE A 171 7.83 13.21 12.07
CA ILE A 171 8.58 12.40 13.06
C ILE A 171 10.09 12.46 12.82
N THR A 172 10.54 12.37 11.57
CA THR A 172 11.97 12.28 11.24
C THR A 172 12.66 13.65 11.23
N GLY A 173 11.92 14.73 10.97
CA GLY A 173 12.48 16.07 10.76
C GLY A 173 13.21 16.25 9.43
N VAL A 174 13.16 15.26 8.54
CA VAL A 174 13.82 15.31 7.23
C VAL A 174 13.12 16.32 6.31
N PHE A 175 13.88 17.12 5.57
CA PHE A 175 13.32 18.07 4.62
C PHE A 175 12.44 17.38 3.56
N SER A 176 11.31 17.99 3.19
CA SER A 176 10.35 17.40 2.25
C SER A 176 10.98 17.06 0.89
N SER A 177 11.97 17.82 0.44
CA SER A 177 12.69 17.57 -0.83
C SER A 177 13.51 16.28 -0.82
N ILE A 178 14.01 15.89 0.34
CA ILE A 178 14.74 14.63 0.54
C ILE A 178 13.75 13.49 0.80
N ALA A 179 12.80 13.74 1.70
CA ALA A 179 11.76 12.78 2.06
C ALA A 179 10.92 12.31 0.87
N PHE A 180 10.69 13.17 -0.14
CA PHE A 180 10.01 12.80 -1.37
C PHE A 180 10.67 11.58 -2.04
N ASN A 181 11.99 11.63 -2.22
CA ASN A 181 12.75 10.54 -2.83
C ASN A 181 12.87 9.31 -1.92
N LEU A 182 13.01 9.52 -0.60
CA LEU A 182 13.02 8.43 0.38
C LEU A 182 11.66 7.72 0.48
N ALA A 183 10.56 8.44 0.34
CA ALA A 183 9.22 7.89 0.33
C ALA A 183 9.03 6.94 -0.86
N THR A 184 9.43 7.34 -2.08
CA THR A 184 9.42 6.45 -3.25
C THR A 184 10.19 5.15 -2.97
N ALA A 185 11.41 5.26 -2.46
CA ALA A 185 12.24 4.09 -2.13
C ALA A 185 11.61 3.20 -1.05
N SER A 186 10.95 3.81 -0.06
CA SER A 186 10.27 3.10 1.03
C SER A 186 9.09 2.30 0.52
N PHE A 187 8.20 2.91 -0.26
CA PHE A 187 7.02 2.23 -0.78
C PHE A 187 7.36 1.18 -1.84
N PHE A 188 8.47 1.35 -2.59
CA PHE A 188 9.01 0.25 -3.40
C PHE A 188 9.42 -0.93 -2.51
N ALA A 189 10.25 -0.69 -1.49
CA ALA A 189 10.74 -1.73 -0.59
C ALA A 189 9.61 -2.43 0.18
N LEU A 190 8.61 -1.67 0.66
CA LEU A 190 7.43 -2.19 1.33
C LEU A 190 6.57 -3.04 0.38
N SER A 191 6.32 -2.57 -0.84
CA SER A 191 5.58 -3.34 -1.84
C SER A 191 6.30 -4.63 -2.19
N LEU A 192 7.61 -4.57 -2.43
CA LEU A 192 8.44 -5.72 -2.80
C LEU A 192 8.44 -6.79 -1.69
N THR A 193 8.63 -6.36 -0.44
CA THR A 193 8.69 -7.28 0.70
C THR A 193 7.32 -7.82 1.11
N THR A 194 6.25 -7.05 0.95
CA THR A 194 4.88 -7.53 1.18
C THR A 194 4.49 -8.56 0.10
N ALA A 195 4.83 -8.31 -1.16
CA ALA A 195 4.65 -9.26 -2.26
C ALA A 195 5.45 -10.56 -2.02
N PHE A 196 6.70 -10.44 -1.56
CA PHE A 196 7.50 -11.58 -1.11
C PHE A 196 6.78 -12.37 0.00
N GLY A 197 6.23 -11.66 0.98
CA GLY A 197 5.42 -12.22 2.07
C GLY A 197 4.23 -13.02 1.57
N ILE A 198 3.48 -12.52 0.59
CA ILE A 198 2.34 -13.23 -0.03
C ILE A 198 2.79 -14.54 -0.68
N GLY A 199 3.81 -14.51 -1.54
CA GLY A 199 4.31 -15.71 -2.22
C GLY A 199 4.84 -16.76 -1.24
N TYR A 200 5.54 -16.31 -0.20
CA TYR A 200 5.99 -17.18 0.89
C TYR A 200 4.83 -17.72 1.73
N ALA A 201 3.84 -16.90 2.06
CA ALA A 201 2.67 -17.29 2.85
C ALA A 201 1.84 -18.36 2.13
N LEU A 202 1.73 -18.30 0.79
CA LEU A 202 0.99 -19.28 0.01
C LEU A 202 1.73 -20.62 -0.14
N THR A 203 3.03 -20.57 -0.40
CA THR A 203 3.80 -21.75 -0.84
C THR A 203 4.78 -22.31 0.20
N GLU A 204 5.06 -21.54 1.25
CA GLU A 204 6.06 -21.82 2.28
C GLU A 204 7.50 -21.97 1.78
N ARG A 205 7.79 -21.52 0.55
CA ARG A 205 9.11 -21.58 -0.06
C ARG A 205 9.58 -20.19 -0.46
N ILE A 206 10.80 -19.83 -0.05
CA ILE A 206 11.43 -18.53 -0.33
C ILE A 206 11.45 -18.24 -1.84
N ARG A 207 11.73 -19.26 -2.68
CA ARG A 207 11.80 -19.10 -4.14
C ARG A 207 10.54 -18.46 -4.72
N TYR A 208 9.37 -18.85 -4.23
CA TYR A 208 8.11 -18.35 -4.75
C TYR A 208 7.77 -16.97 -4.16
N GLY A 209 8.26 -16.65 -2.95
CA GLY A 209 8.27 -15.28 -2.48
C GLY A 209 9.06 -14.36 -3.42
N ILE A 210 10.27 -14.75 -3.82
CA ILE A 210 11.10 -13.96 -4.76
C ILE A 210 10.39 -13.79 -6.11
N ILE A 211 9.83 -14.87 -6.66
CA ILE A 211 9.09 -14.84 -7.92
C ILE A 211 7.89 -13.90 -7.81
N THR A 212 7.09 -13.98 -6.74
CA THR A 212 5.95 -13.07 -6.53
C THR A 212 6.40 -11.62 -6.42
N ALA A 213 7.45 -11.35 -5.65
CA ALA A 213 8.00 -10.00 -5.51
C ALA A 213 8.44 -9.41 -6.86
N PHE A 214 9.15 -10.21 -7.67
CA PHE A 214 9.59 -9.83 -9.01
C PHE A 214 8.39 -9.51 -9.92
N PHE A 215 7.43 -10.43 -10.05
CA PHE A 215 6.30 -10.24 -10.96
C PHE A 215 5.38 -9.08 -10.55
N VAL A 216 5.23 -8.84 -9.25
CA VAL A 216 4.35 -7.77 -8.74
C VAL A 216 5.02 -6.40 -8.84
N THR A 217 6.32 -6.28 -8.55
CA THR A 217 6.95 -4.95 -8.38
C THR A 217 7.94 -4.55 -9.47
N ILE A 218 8.48 -5.51 -10.23
CA ILE A 218 9.55 -5.27 -11.21
C ILE A 218 9.07 -5.62 -12.62
N ALA A 219 8.43 -6.77 -12.80
CA ALA A 219 7.95 -7.19 -14.12
C ALA A 219 6.92 -6.18 -14.66
N GLY A 220 7.07 -5.87 -15.94
CA GLY A 220 6.08 -5.10 -16.68
C GLY A 220 5.00 -5.99 -17.29
N ASN A 221 4.13 -5.36 -18.09
CA ASN A 221 3.13 -6.08 -18.86
C ASN A 221 3.72 -6.88 -20.04
N LEU A 222 2.85 -7.58 -20.76
CA LEU A 222 3.25 -8.45 -21.87
C LEU A 222 3.89 -7.68 -23.02
N VAL A 223 3.58 -6.39 -23.20
CA VAL A 223 4.22 -5.56 -24.24
C VAL A 223 5.71 -5.40 -23.99
N GLY A 224 6.12 -5.20 -22.73
CA GLY A 224 7.54 -5.20 -22.36
C GLY A 224 8.20 -6.57 -22.63
N PHE A 225 7.50 -7.66 -22.31
CA PHE A 225 7.99 -9.02 -22.60
C PHE A 225 8.17 -9.27 -24.11
N PHE A 226 7.21 -8.87 -24.95
CA PHE A 226 7.32 -9.03 -26.39
C PHE A 226 8.45 -8.20 -27.00
N GLN A 227 8.70 -6.97 -26.51
CA GLN A 227 9.87 -6.18 -26.92
C GLN A 227 11.18 -6.89 -26.59
N LEU A 228 11.27 -7.51 -25.41
CA LEU A 228 12.46 -8.29 -25.02
C LEU A 228 12.63 -9.53 -25.89
N MET A 229 11.54 -10.27 -26.17
CA MET A 229 11.59 -11.46 -27.04
C MET A 229 11.99 -11.10 -28.47
N ASP A 230 11.45 -10.03 -29.04
CA ASP A 230 11.81 -9.54 -30.37
C ASP A 230 13.31 -9.18 -30.44
N THR A 231 13.83 -8.53 -29.39
CA THR A 231 15.28 -8.24 -29.25
C THR A 231 16.12 -9.51 -29.25
N LEU A 232 15.73 -10.52 -28.46
CA LEU A 232 16.47 -11.79 -28.36
C LEU A 232 16.42 -12.60 -29.65
N LEU A 233 15.26 -12.63 -30.33
CA LEU A 233 15.06 -13.36 -31.57
C LEU A 233 15.84 -12.76 -32.75
N LYS A 234 16.00 -11.43 -32.78
CA LYS A 234 16.80 -10.74 -33.80
C LYS A 234 18.31 -10.88 -33.60
N GLY A 235 18.76 -11.38 -32.45
CA GLY A 235 20.17 -11.61 -32.13
C GLY A 235 21.01 -10.35 -31.85
N ASP A 236 20.48 -9.16 -32.11
CA ASP A 236 21.12 -7.87 -31.80
C ASP A 236 20.70 -7.37 -30.41
N VAL A 237 21.21 -8.05 -29.39
CA VAL A 237 20.80 -7.84 -27.99
C VAL A 237 21.16 -6.44 -27.50
N VAL A 238 22.30 -5.90 -27.91
CA VAL A 238 22.79 -4.59 -27.43
C VAL A 238 21.90 -3.47 -27.96
N ASN A 239 21.68 -3.42 -29.27
CA ASN A 239 20.84 -2.37 -29.85
C ASN A 239 19.38 -2.54 -29.45
N GLY A 240 18.89 -3.77 -29.34
CA GLY A 240 17.53 -4.04 -28.88
C GLY A 240 17.27 -3.54 -27.45
N ILE A 241 18.19 -3.79 -26.51
CA ILE A 241 18.08 -3.27 -25.14
C ILE A 241 18.10 -1.73 -25.12
N LEU A 242 18.98 -1.10 -25.90
CA LEU A 242 19.06 0.36 -25.99
C LEU A 242 17.79 0.97 -26.64
N SER A 243 17.15 0.22 -27.54
CA SER A 243 15.89 0.62 -28.18
C SER A 243 14.63 0.30 -27.38
N PHE A 244 14.76 -0.34 -26.21
CA PHE A 244 13.62 -0.75 -25.40
C PHE A 244 12.77 0.46 -25.02
N ASN A 245 11.52 0.48 -25.47
CA ASN A 245 10.63 1.61 -25.23
C ASN A 245 9.80 1.38 -23.96
N TYR A 246 10.38 1.85 -22.85
CA TYR A 246 9.75 1.82 -21.54
C TYR A 246 8.44 2.61 -21.47
N TRP A 247 8.36 3.75 -22.18
CA TRP A 247 7.19 4.62 -22.17
C TRP A 247 6.01 3.99 -22.91
N LEU A 248 6.26 3.30 -24.03
CA LEU A 248 5.24 2.58 -24.78
C LEU A 248 4.53 1.52 -23.93
N SER A 249 5.30 0.83 -23.08
CA SER A 249 4.77 -0.18 -22.18
C SER A 249 3.81 0.35 -21.11
N SER A 250 3.66 1.65 -20.89
CA SER A 250 2.63 2.20 -19.99
C SER A 250 1.55 3.03 -20.69
N ARG A 251 1.47 2.92 -22.02
CA ARG A 251 0.38 3.46 -22.87
C ARG A 251 -0.10 2.40 -23.87
N VAL A 252 -0.36 1.19 -23.38
CA VAL A 252 -0.78 0.06 -24.23
C VAL A 252 -2.22 0.24 -24.73
N ILE A 253 -3.09 0.84 -23.89
CA ILE A 253 -4.46 1.15 -24.27
C ILE A 253 -4.45 2.58 -24.86
N PRO A 254 -4.91 2.77 -26.11
CA PRO A 254 -4.94 4.08 -26.75
C PRO A 254 -5.66 5.13 -25.90
N ASP A 255 -5.12 6.36 -25.91
CA ASP A 255 -5.67 7.53 -25.20
C ASP A 255 -5.80 7.38 -23.67
N THR A 256 -5.09 6.41 -23.07
CA THR A 256 -5.08 6.20 -21.62
C THR A 256 -3.67 6.03 -21.07
N ILE A 257 -3.57 6.14 -19.75
CA ILE A 257 -2.35 5.86 -18.98
C ILE A 257 -2.60 4.56 -18.23
N ASN A 258 -1.77 3.54 -18.49
CA ASN A 258 -1.88 2.22 -17.87
C ASN A 258 -0.51 1.74 -17.38
N GLU A 259 -0.03 2.41 -16.36
CA GLU A 259 1.25 2.14 -15.71
C GLU A 259 1.24 0.78 -14.99
N PHE A 260 2.38 0.11 -15.05
CA PHE A 260 2.69 -1.05 -14.22
C PHE A 260 3.54 -0.60 -13.03
N PRO A 261 3.58 -1.33 -11.91
CA PRO A 261 4.21 -0.89 -10.66
C PRO A 261 5.63 -0.33 -10.82
N TYR A 262 6.50 -1.03 -11.56
CA TYR A 262 7.87 -0.57 -11.77
C TYR A 262 7.94 0.77 -12.52
N PHE A 263 7.00 1.04 -13.44
CA PHE A 263 6.85 2.34 -14.11
C PHE A 263 6.66 3.47 -13.12
N SER A 264 5.65 3.37 -12.25
CA SER A 264 5.35 4.43 -11.28
C SER A 264 6.49 4.60 -10.27
N PHE A 265 7.10 3.51 -9.78
CA PHE A 265 8.25 3.62 -8.89
C PHE A 265 9.44 4.32 -9.56
N LEU A 266 9.78 3.95 -10.81
CA LEU A 266 10.94 4.50 -11.52
C LEU A 266 10.73 5.96 -11.91
N GLN A 267 9.51 6.30 -12.38
CA GLN A 267 9.10 7.67 -12.61
C GLN A 267 9.29 8.49 -11.34
N GLY A 268 8.92 7.91 -10.19
CA GLY A 268 9.22 8.43 -8.87
C GLY A 268 8.42 9.68 -8.53
N ASP A 269 7.20 9.76 -9.04
CA ASP A 269 6.14 10.56 -8.44
C ASP A 269 5.63 9.85 -7.18
N VAL A 270 5.45 10.60 -6.10
CA VAL A 270 4.97 10.05 -4.81
C VAL A 270 3.45 10.07 -4.86
N HIS A 271 2.92 9.55 -5.97
CA HIS A 271 1.53 9.68 -6.30
C HIS A 271 0.70 8.64 -5.53
N PRO A 272 -0.54 8.94 -5.16
CA PRO A 272 -1.31 8.04 -4.30
C PRO A 272 -1.62 6.66 -4.90
N HIS A 273 -1.67 6.48 -6.23
CA HIS A 273 -1.74 5.13 -6.83
C HIS A 273 -0.46 4.32 -6.66
N MET A 274 0.71 4.97 -6.74
CA MET A 274 2.00 4.32 -6.48
C MET A 274 2.11 3.87 -5.02
N ILE A 275 1.68 4.73 -4.10
CA ILE A 275 1.63 4.42 -2.66
C ILE A 275 0.61 3.31 -2.38
N SER A 276 -0.54 3.32 -3.05
CA SER A 276 -1.62 2.37 -2.78
C SER A 276 -1.23 0.92 -3.04
N ILE A 277 -0.27 0.64 -3.93
CA ILE A 277 0.26 -0.72 -4.19
C ILE A 277 0.66 -1.43 -2.89
N THR A 278 1.35 -0.74 -1.96
CA THR A 278 1.75 -1.33 -0.67
C THR A 278 0.53 -1.79 0.14
N PHE A 279 -0.53 -0.99 0.18
CA PHE A 279 -1.71 -1.25 1.01
C PHE A 279 -2.70 -2.21 0.35
N GLN A 280 -2.74 -2.21 -0.98
CA GLN A 280 -3.36 -3.27 -1.77
C GLN A 280 -2.77 -4.64 -1.40
N LEU A 281 -1.43 -4.76 -1.40
CA LEU A 281 -0.73 -5.99 -1.02
C LEU A 281 -0.94 -6.36 0.46
N LEU A 282 -1.02 -5.38 1.36
CA LEU A 282 -1.41 -5.61 2.76
C LEU A 282 -2.80 -6.25 2.83
N VAL A 283 -3.79 -5.73 2.09
CA VAL A 283 -5.15 -6.30 2.07
C VAL A 283 -5.12 -7.72 1.51
N VAL A 284 -4.39 -7.97 0.42
CA VAL A 284 -4.25 -9.33 -0.14
C VAL A 284 -3.64 -10.30 0.88
N LEU A 285 -2.59 -9.89 1.61
CA LEU A 285 -1.97 -10.75 2.63
C LEU A 285 -2.91 -11.03 3.82
N LEU A 286 -3.71 -10.06 4.25
CA LEU A 286 -4.79 -10.27 5.23
C LEU A 286 -5.83 -11.26 4.70
N LEU A 287 -6.22 -11.16 3.42
CA LEU A 287 -7.16 -12.08 2.80
C LEU A 287 -6.59 -13.51 2.71
N VAL A 288 -5.30 -13.66 2.38
CA VAL A 288 -4.61 -14.96 2.44
C VAL A 288 -4.63 -15.53 3.86
N SER A 289 -4.40 -14.69 4.88
CA SER A 289 -4.52 -15.09 6.29
C SER A 289 -5.94 -15.56 6.62
N ILE A 290 -6.97 -14.82 6.23
CA ILE A 290 -8.37 -15.15 6.50
C ILE A 290 -8.77 -16.45 5.78
N PHE A 291 -8.38 -16.59 4.52
CA PHE A 291 -8.62 -17.79 3.72
C PHE A 291 -8.00 -19.03 4.37
N LYS A 292 -6.77 -18.92 4.91
CA LYS A 292 -6.09 -20.02 5.63
C LYS A 292 -6.64 -20.27 7.05
N SER A 293 -7.09 -19.24 7.77
CA SER A 293 -7.51 -19.34 9.18
C SER A 293 -8.91 -19.92 9.38
N ARG A 294 -9.71 -20.04 8.31
CA ARG A 294 -11.00 -20.74 8.27
C ARG A 294 -12.17 -20.02 8.95
N THR A 295 -11.94 -19.31 10.04
CA THR A 295 -12.92 -18.47 10.74
C THR A 295 -12.22 -17.20 11.22
N PRO A 296 -12.41 -16.06 10.54
CA PRO A 296 -11.74 -14.83 10.93
C PRO A 296 -12.22 -14.41 12.32
N GLY A 297 -11.27 -14.12 13.22
CA GLY A 297 -11.58 -13.52 14.51
C GLY A 297 -12.05 -12.08 14.34
N ILE A 298 -12.73 -11.54 15.36
CA ILE A 298 -13.23 -10.16 15.33
C ILE A 298 -12.12 -9.13 15.09
N PHE A 299 -10.91 -9.38 15.61
CA PHE A 299 -9.74 -8.53 15.36
C PHE A 299 -9.31 -8.55 13.89
N SER A 300 -9.31 -9.72 13.24
CA SER A 300 -8.99 -9.84 11.82
C SER A 300 -10.02 -9.11 10.95
N ILE A 301 -11.31 -9.21 11.29
CA ILE A 301 -12.40 -8.49 10.62
C ILE A 301 -12.22 -6.97 10.76
N ALA A 302 -11.94 -6.50 11.98
CA ALA A 302 -11.76 -5.08 12.25
C ALA A 302 -10.56 -4.50 11.49
N ILE A 303 -9.42 -5.20 11.50
CA ILE A 303 -8.22 -4.74 10.80
C ILE A 303 -8.36 -4.85 9.28
N LEU A 304 -9.05 -5.87 8.76
CA LEU A 304 -9.39 -5.93 7.34
C LEU A 304 -10.31 -4.78 6.93
N GLY A 305 -11.36 -4.49 7.71
CA GLY A 305 -12.26 -3.37 7.48
C GLY A 305 -11.54 -2.02 7.50
N LEU A 306 -10.70 -1.79 8.51
CA LEU A 306 -9.81 -0.63 8.58
C LEU A 306 -8.92 -0.54 7.32
N SER A 307 -8.29 -1.64 6.92
CA SER A 307 -7.35 -1.66 5.79
C SER A 307 -8.02 -1.39 4.45
N ILE A 308 -9.20 -1.97 4.21
CA ILE A 308 -9.98 -1.71 3.00
C ILE A 308 -10.48 -0.26 3.00
N GLY A 309 -11.01 0.24 4.12
CA GLY A 309 -11.46 1.63 4.23
C GLY A 309 -10.34 2.63 3.96
N PHE A 310 -9.12 2.31 4.38
CA PHE A 310 -7.92 3.13 4.13
C PHE A 310 -7.63 3.36 2.65
N LEU A 311 -8.06 2.44 1.78
CA LEU A 311 -7.89 2.58 0.33
C LEU A 311 -8.75 3.70 -0.25
N TYR A 312 -9.89 4.05 0.35
CA TYR A 312 -10.77 5.10 -0.19
C TYR A 312 -10.12 6.50 -0.21
N PRO A 313 -9.62 7.04 0.92
CA PRO A 313 -8.95 8.35 0.91
C PRO A 313 -7.52 8.32 0.35
N LEU A 314 -7.00 7.13 0.03
CA LEU A 314 -5.68 6.90 -0.57
C LEU A 314 -5.76 6.85 -2.10
N ASN A 315 -6.58 5.96 -2.64
CA ASN A 315 -6.89 5.84 -4.06
C ASN A 315 -8.32 5.27 -4.21
N THR A 316 -9.28 6.17 -4.45
CA THR A 316 -10.72 5.91 -4.31
C THR A 316 -11.22 4.64 -5.01
N TRP A 317 -10.70 4.31 -6.19
CA TRP A 317 -11.16 3.17 -6.98
C TRP A 317 -10.62 1.82 -6.50
N ASP A 318 -9.58 1.81 -5.67
CA ASP A 318 -9.12 0.59 -5.02
C ASP A 318 -10.15 0.08 -4.00
N TYR A 319 -10.85 0.99 -3.31
CA TYR A 319 -11.84 0.63 -2.29
C TYR A 319 -12.90 -0.39 -2.77
N PRO A 320 -13.71 -0.10 -3.82
CA PRO A 320 -14.73 -1.05 -4.26
C PRO A 320 -14.14 -2.37 -4.78
N VAL A 321 -12.98 -2.34 -5.45
CA VAL A 321 -12.33 -3.53 -6.00
C VAL A 321 -11.91 -4.47 -4.87
N TYR A 322 -11.20 -3.95 -3.86
CA TYR A 322 -10.72 -4.76 -2.74
C TYR A 322 -11.82 -5.14 -1.75
N LEU A 323 -12.90 -4.35 -1.65
CA LEU A 323 -14.09 -4.73 -0.89
C LEU A 323 -14.80 -5.92 -1.54
N ILE A 324 -15.02 -5.89 -2.86
CA ILE A 324 -15.62 -7.01 -3.60
C ILE A 324 -14.72 -8.25 -3.45
N LEU A 325 -13.41 -8.10 -3.65
CA LEU A 325 -12.46 -9.21 -3.47
C LEU A 325 -12.54 -9.81 -2.06
N ALA A 326 -12.61 -8.99 -1.02
CA ALA A 326 -12.71 -9.45 0.36
C ALA A 326 -14.01 -10.24 0.61
N ILE A 327 -15.14 -9.72 0.15
CA ILE A 327 -16.45 -10.39 0.25
C ILE A 327 -16.39 -11.73 -0.50
N SER A 328 -15.86 -11.74 -1.74
CA SER A 328 -15.70 -12.96 -2.54
C SER A 328 -14.82 -14.00 -1.84
N VAL A 329 -13.66 -13.61 -1.31
CA VAL A 329 -12.76 -14.53 -0.59
C VAL A 329 -13.41 -15.11 0.66
N MET A 330 -14.14 -14.29 1.43
CA MET A 330 -14.82 -14.74 2.66
C MET A 330 -15.98 -15.70 2.36
N ILE A 331 -16.77 -15.44 1.31
CA ILE A 331 -17.89 -16.28 0.90
C ILE A 331 -17.39 -17.56 0.22
N ILE A 332 -16.53 -17.46 -0.80
CA ILE A 332 -16.00 -18.61 -1.55
C ILE A 332 -15.15 -19.49 -0.64
N GLY A 333 -14.27 -18.91 0.18
CA GLY A 333 -13.44 -19.64 1.13
C GLY A 333 -14.25 -20.45 2.13
N PHE A 334 -15.43 -19.96 2.52
CA PHE A 334 -16.38 -20.71 3.33
C PHE A 334 -16.97 -21.91 2.57
N PHE A 335 -17.46 -21.72 1.34
CA PHE A 335 -18.09 -22.80 0.56
C PHE A 335 -17.12 -23.88 0.10
N MET A 336 -15.92 -23.50 -0.37
CA MET A 336 -14.88 -24.46 -0.76
C MET A 336 -14.50 -25.40 0.37
N LYS A 337 -14.61 -24.90 1.60
CA LYS A 337 -14.18 -25.63 2.79
C LYS A 337 -15.24 -26.56 3.36
N ASN A 338 -16.52 -26.19 3.30
CA ASN A 338 -17.58 -27.03 3.88
C ASN A 338 -18.04 -28.18 2.99
N ARG A 339 -17.57 -28.25 1.72
CA ARG A 339 -17.81 -29.36 0.75
C ARG A 339 -19.28 -29.82 0.60
N SER A 340 -20.23 -29.02 1.09
CA SER A 340 -21.65 -29.35 1.13
C SER A 340 -22.42 -28.08 0.79
N TRP A 341 -23.18 -28.13 -0.31
CA TRP A 341 -24.20 -27.15 -0.63
C TRP A 341 -25.42 -27.26 0.32
N SER A 342 -25.44 -28.27 1.19
CA SER A 342 -26.42 -28.45 2.28
C SER A 342 -25.92 -27.81 3.59
N ALA A 343 -25.42 -26.58 3.51
CA ALA A 343 -25.06 -25.80 4.69
C ALA A 343 -26.35 -25.30 5.38
N SER A 344 -26.42 -25.41 6.70
CA SER A 344 -27.58 -24.87 7.43
C SER A 344 -27.63 -23.34 7.30
N LYS A 345 -28.81 -22.74 7.39
CA LYS A 345 -28.98 -21.26 7.34
C LYS A 345 -28.04 -20.52 8.32
N LYS A 346 -27.78 -21.10 9.50
CA LYS A 346 -26.88 -20.55 10.52
C LYS A 346 -25.41 -20.55 10.09
N GLU A 347 -24.99 -21.52 9.29
CA GLU A 347 -23.61 -21.62 8.81
C GLU A 347 -23.34 -20.61 7.70
N ILE A 348 -24.30 -20.38 6.80
CA ILE A 348 -24.21 -19.35 5.75
C ILE A 348 -24.26 -17.93 6.34
N LEU A 349 -25.01 -17.73 7.42
CA LEU A 349 -25.15 -16.40 8.03
C LEU A 349 -23.83 -15.86 8.60
N LYS A 350 -22.93 -16.73 9.06
CA LYS A 350 -21.64 -16.33 9.66
C LYS A 350 -20.67 -15.62 8.68
N PRO A 351 -20.31 -16.18 7.51
CA PRO A 351 -19.45 -15.49 6.56
C PRO A 351 -20.13 -14.24 5.98
N VAL A 352 -21.45 -14.27 5.78
CA VAL A 352 -22.21 -13.11 5.30
C VAL A 352 -22.20 -11.98 6.33
N SER A 353 -22.41 -12.28 7.61
CA SER A 353 -22.35 -11.25 8.67
C SER A 353 -20.93 -10.74 8.88
N ALA A 354 -19.91 -11.59 8.77
CA ALA A 354 -18.52 -11.16 8.82
C ALA A 354 -18.17 -10.25 7.63
N ALA A 355 -18.58 -10.59 6.41
CA ALA A 355 -18.38 -9.76 5.23
C ALA A 355 -19.13 -8.42 5.33
N GLY A 356 -20.37 -8.44 5.82
CA GLY A 356 -21.15 -7.24 6.12
C GLY A 356 -20.49 -6.37 7.18
N ALA A 357 -19.90 -6.98 8.22
CA ALA A 357 -19.14 -6.25 9.24
C ALA A 357 -17.87 -5.60 8.66
N VAL A 358 -17.14 -6.28 7.77
CA VAL A 358 -15.99 -5.67 7.05
C VAL A 358 -16.44 -4.43 6.29
N ALA A 359 -17.50 -4.54 5.48
CA ALA A 359 -18.04 -3.42 4.69
C ALA A 359 -18.52 -2.25 5.56
N LEU A 360 -19.18 -2.56 6.69
CA LEU A 360 -19.67 -1.56 7.62
C LEU A 360 -18.50 -0.83 8.31
N ILE A 361 -17.52 -1.59 8.81
CA ILE A 361 -16.33 -1.03 9.48
C ILE A 361 -15.52 -0.19 8.49
N SER A 362 -15.32 -0.67 7.26
CA SER A 362 -14.55 0.03 6.23
C SER A 362 -15.16 1.37 5.84
N PHE A 363 -16.48 1.53 5.96
CA PHE A 363 -17.16 2.80 5.73
C PHE A 363 -17.20 3.69 6.99
N ILE A 364 -17.62 3.14 8.13
CA ILE A 364 -17.84 3.92 9.37
C ILE A 364 -16.55 4.55 9.89
N LEU A 365 -15.43 3.82 9.87
CA LEU A 365 -14.15 4.34 10.37
C LEU A 365 -13.64 5.55 9.56
N TYR A 366 -14.09 5.68 8.31
CA TYR A 366 -13.72 6.77 7.40
C TYR A 366 -14.88 7.75 7.17
N LEU A 367 -15.95 7.66 7.96
CA LEU A 367 -17.11 8.54 7.85
C LEU A 367 -16.74 10.04 7.87
N PRO A 368 -15.82 10.53 8.72
CA PRO A 368 -15.41 11.93 8.68
C PRO A 368 -14.83 12.35 7.33
N TYR A 369 -14.06 11.46 6.68
CA TYR A 369 -13.55 11.70 5.34
C TYR A 369 -14.70 11.77 4.32
N HIS A 370 -15.59 10.76 4.32
CA HIS A 370 -16.74 10.70 3.41
C HIS A 370 -17.67 11.92 3.52
N LEU A 371 -17.87 12.45 4.73
CA LEU A 371 -18.70 13.64 4.95
C LEU A 371 -18.01 14.93 4.48
N SER A 372 -16.67 14.98 4.52
CA SER A 372 -15.90 16.15 4.09
C SER A 372 -15.64 16.18 2.58
N TYR A 373 -15.52 15.02 1.95
CA TYR A 373 -15.17 14.87 0.54
C TYR A 373 -16.42 14.96 -0.34
N LYS A 374 -16.50 15.97 -1.21
CA LYS A 374 -17.67 16.22 -2.06
C LYS A 374 -17.39 15.74 -3.48
N LEU A 375 -18.05 14.67 -3.89
CA LEU A 375 -18.12 14.25 -5.29
C LEU A 375 -19.24 15.01 -5.99
N GLU A 376 -18.89 15.95 -6.88
CA GLU A 376 -19.87 16.69 -7.68
C GLU A 376 -20.54 15.83 -8.77
N ARG A 377 -19.88 14.73 -9.19
CA ARG A 377 -20.38 13.84 -10.23
C ARG A 377 -20.69 12.45 -9.67
N THR A 378 -21.85 11.93 -10.05
CA THR A 378 -22.26 10.55 -9.77
C THR A 378 -21.58 9.58 -10.73
N ILE A 379 -21.52 8.31 -10.34
CA ILE A 379 -21.09 7.22 -11.23
C ILE A 379 -22.06 7.16 -12.41
N SER A 380 -21.54 7.30 -13.63
CA SER A 380 -22.29 7.25 -14.87
C SER A 380 -21.65 6.26 -15.85
N LEU A 381 -22.46 5.71 -16.75
CA LEU A 381 -21.96 4.89 -17.85
C LEU A 381 -21.27 5.79 -18.88
N VAL A 382 -20.08 5.40 -19.33
CA VAL A 382 -19.38 6.07 -20.42
C VAL A 382 -19.92 5.50 -21.75
N PRO A 383 -20.67 6.26 -22.55
CA PRO A 383 -21.42 5.72 -23.69
C PRO A 383 -20.54 5.48 -24.93
N SER A 384 -19.36 6.09 -25.00
CA SER A 384 -18.41 6.03 -26.12
C SER A 384 -16.98 5.74 -25.63
N GLY A 385 -16.06 5.37 -26.53
CA GLY A 385 -14.67 5.05 -26.14
C GLY A 385 -14.51 3.64 -25.57
N ARG A 386 -15.00 2.61 -26.28
CA ARG A 386 -14.85 1.21 -25.85
C ARG A 386 -13.44 0.70 -26.16
N THR A 387 -12.72 0.28 -25.13
CA THR A 387 -11.44 -0.40 -25.27
C THR A 387 -11.65 -1.86 -25.67
N SER A 388 -10.95 -2.32 -26.71
CA SER A 388 -10.98 -3.73 -27.10
C SER A 388 -10.42 -4.62 -25.98
N VAL A 389 -11.06 -5.77 -25.75
CA VAL A 389 -10.67 -6.74 -24.71
C VAL A 389 -9.22 -7.20 -24.88
N ILE A 390 -8.70 -7.23 -26.12
CA ILE A 390 -7.32 -7.62 -26.39
C ILE A 390 -6.29 -6.73 -25.68
N PHE A 391 -6.56 -5.44 -25.51
CA PHE A 391 -5.64 -4.56 -24.80
C PHE A 391 -5.59 -4.86 -23.31
N TYR A 392 -6.69 -5.36 -22.72
CA TYR A 392 -6.69 -5.78 -21.32
C TYR A 392 -5.80 -7.02 -21.13
N PHE A 393 -5.85 -8.00 -22.04
CA PHE A 393 -4.95 -9.16 -22.01
C PHE A 393 -3.48 -8.81 -22.25
N ALA A 394 -3.19 -7.69 -22.92
CA ALA A 394 -1.83 -7.23 -23.11
C ALA A 394 -1.25 -6.55 -21.86
N VAL A 395 -2.13 -5.96 -21.03
CA VAL A 395 -1.76 -5.22 -19.82
C VAL A 395 -1.73 -6.13 -18.58
N TYR A 396 -2.73 -7.01 -18.44
CA TYR A 396 -2.97 -7.91 -17.30
C TYR A 396 -2.85 -9.37 -17.74
#